data_AF-A0A364V7B6-F1
#
_entry.id   AF-A0A364V7B6-F1
#
_cell.length_a   1.000
_cell.length_b   1.000
_cell.length_c   1.000
_cell.angle_alpha   90.00
_cell.angle_beta   90.00
_cell.angle_gamma   90.00
#
_symmetry.space_group_name_H-M   'P 1'
#
loop_
_entity.id
_entity.type
_entity.pdbx_description
1 polymer ?
#
loop_
_entity_poly.entity_id
_entity_poly.type
_entity_poly.pdbx_seq_one_letter_code
_entity_poly.pdbx_strand_id
1 'polypeptide(L)'
;MSSTLPLSCAVDAGSLGGKFTTNTQASVTVDSPEFATDGQTITFTITLGDVLVTFDQVSQLNSASMGSSEVRVAVSPNLSLVNPPAGVTLENGELVIRDQLVATLDEPAKTVKISSPVQNLTFQATHDGPVAFSTVTQTVKGTINAQATAVFFPISLSMVADCFTTPGVSLKKPSGTTPPPSPWACPALAPTTRPRIRATTPAPSRVLNTALATRLS
;
A
#
# COMPACT_ATOMS: atom_id res chain seq x y z
N MET A 1 9.46 8.67 3.10
CA MET A 1 8.11 8.43 3.64
C MET A 1 7.74 7.03 3.23
N SER A 2 7.56 6.14 4.19
CA SER A 2 7.10 4.77 3.98
C SER A 2 5.61 4.79 3.65
N SER A 3 5.17 3.98 2.69
CA SER A 3 3.74 3.74 2.51
C SER A 3 3.30 2.72 3.56
N THR A 4 2.35 3.08 4.41
CA THR A 4 1.74 2.15 5.36
C THR A 4 0.55 1.49 4.68
N LEU A 5 0.55 0.18 4.60
CA LEU A 5 -0.48 -0.60 3.92
C LEU A 5 -1.30 -1.38 4.95
N PRO A 6 -2.62 -1.16 5.01
CA PRO A 6 -3.49 -2.00 5.81
C PRO A 6 -3.54 -3.39 5.18
N LEU A 7 -3.30 -4.39 6.01
CA LEU A 7 -3.34 -5.81 5.66
C LEU A 7 -4.42 -6.48 6.48
N SER A 8 -5.33 -7.18 5.82
CA SER A 8 -6.28 -8.08 6.48
C SER A 8 -5.80 -9.51 6.30
N CYS A 9 -5.39 -10.15 7.39
CA CYS A 9 -4.81 -11.48 7.38
C CYS A 9 -5.81 -12.51 7.91
N ALA A 10 -6.21 -13.45 7.06
CA ALA A 10 -6.91 -14.66 7.48
C ALA A 10 -5.86 -15.66 7.99
N VAL A 11 -5.97 -16.04 9.25
CA VAL A 11 -5.06 -16.96 9.93
C VAL A 11 -5.82 -18.22 10.29
N ASP A 12 -5.30 -19.37 9.86
CA ASP A 12 -5.71 -20.69 10.32
C ASP A 12 -4.64 -21.23 11.25
N ALA A 13 -4.89 -21.16 12.56
CA ALA A 13 -3.99 -21.68 13.59
C ALA A 13 -4.24 -23.18 13.88
N GLY A 14 -5.01 -23.86 13.04
CA GLY A 14 -5.30 -25.28 13.15
C GLY A 14 -6.01 -25.63 14.46
N SER A 15 -5.72 -26.83 14.97
CA SER A 15 -6.44 -27.44 16.10
C SER A 15 -6.38 -26.69 17.43
N LEU A 16 -5.44 -25.75 17.63
CA LEU A 16 -5.29 -25.02 18.89
C LEU A 16 -5.93 -23.63 18.90
N GLY A 17 -6.03 -22.97 17.74
CA GLY A 17 -6.51 -21.59 17.66
C GLY A 17 -7.67 -21.36 16.69
N GLY A 18 -8.02 -22.36 15.87
CA GLY A 18 -9.04 -22.23 14.85
C GLY A 18 -8.69 -21.17 13.79
N LYS A 19 -9.72 -20.73 13.06
CA LYS A 19 -9.61 -19.71 12.02
C LYS A 19 -10.04 -18.35 12.56
N PHE A 20 -9.22 -17.34 12.34
CA PHE A 20 -9.52 -15.97 12.73
C PHE A 20 -8.95 -14.98 11.72
N THR A 21 -9.46 -13.75 11.74
CA THR A 21 -8.94 -12.66 10.92
C THR A 21 -8.30 -11.63 11.83
N THR A 22 -7.09 -11.19 11.47
CA THR A 22 -6.38 -10.10 12.15
C THR A 22 -6.08 -8.99 11.17
N ASN A 23 -6.24 -7.75 11.59
CA ASN A 23 -5.87 -6.59 10.79
C ASN A 23 -4.53 -6.08 11.30
N THR A 24 -3.59 -5.91 10.39
CA THR A 24 -2.24 -5.42 10.67
C THR A 24 -1.85 -4.37 9.64
N GLN A 25 -0.68 -3.79 9.83
CA GLN A 25 -0.12 -2.82 8.90
C GLN A 25 1.31 -3.21 8.58
N ALA A 26 1.66 -3.19 7.31
CA ALA A 26 3.04 -3.29 6.87
C ALA A 26 3.46 -1.93 6.32
N SER A 27 4.64 -1.46 6.71
CA SER A 27 5.29 -0.37 6.00
C SER A 27 6.13 -0.96 4.88
N VAL A 28 5.94 -0.45 3.66
CA VAL A 28 6.81 -0.76 2.53
C VAL A 28 7.46 0.53 2.10
N THR A 29 8.78 0.50 1.97
CA THR A 29 9.55 1.59 1.37
C THR A 29 10.16 1.06 0.09
N VAL A 30 9.90 1.77 -1.02
CA VAL A 30 10.53 1.52 -2.31
C VAL A 30 11.25 2.80 -2.71
N ASP A 31 12.58 2.72 -2.83
CA ASP A 31 13.40 3.81 -3.35
C ASP A 31 13.68 3.56 -4.83
N SER A 32 13.20 4.44 -5.71
CA SER A 32 13.37 4.30 -7.15
C SER A 32 13.13 5.60 -7.94
N PRO A 33 13.74 5.76 -9.13
CA PRO A 33 13.47 6.91 -10.01
C PRO A 33 12.03 6.88 -10.54
N GLU A 34 11.47 8.04 -10.89
CA GLU A 34 10.11 8.20 -11.47
C GLU A 34 9.95 7.53 -12.83
N PHE A 35 11.00 7.62 -13.63
CA PHE A 35 11.07 7.15 -15.00
C PHE A 35 12.37 6.37 -15.18
N ALA A 36 12.34 5.35 -16.02
CA ALA A 36 13.53 4.62 -16.42
C ALA A 36 13.77 4.81 -17.92
N THR A 37 15.04 4.96 -18.28
CA THR A 37 15.47 4.95 -19.67
C THR A 37 15.82 3.53 -20.10
N ASP A 38 15.58 3.17 -21.36
CA ASP A 38 15.93 1.87 -21.91
C ASP A 38 17.41 1.50 -21.62
N GLY A 39 17.62 0.25 -21.18
CA GLY A 39 18.91 -0.29 -20.77
C GLY A 39 19.41 0.17 -19.39
N GLN A 40 18.75 1.14 -18.75
CA GLN A 40 19.14 1.63 -17.43
C GLN A 40 18.95 0.55 -16.36
N THR A 41 19.97 0.38 -15.52
CA THR A 41 19.90 -0.48 -14.33
C THR A 41 19.46 0.35 -13.12
N ILE A 42 18.50 -0.16 -12.37
CA ILE A 42 17.91 0.48 -11.20
C ILE A 42 17.93 -0.52 -10.04
N THR A 43 18.45 -0.09 -8.90
CA THR A 43 18.41 -0.89 -7.67
C THR A 43 17.26 -0.41 -6.79
N PHE A 44 16.51 -1.35 -6.25
CA PHE A 44 15.36 -1.13 -5.39
C PHE A 44 15.64 -1.76 -4.05
N THR A 45 15.48 -0.97 -2.99
CA THR A 45 15.53 -1.48 -1.63
C THR A 45 14.10 -1.65 -1.14
N ILE A 46 13.71 -2.89 -0.85
CA ILE A 46 12.42 -3.23 -0.24
C ILE A 46 12.65 -3.48 1.24
N THR A 47 12.01 -2.66 2.06
CA THR A 47 11.96 -2.84 3.52
C THR A 47 10.52 -3.08 3.92
N LEU A 48 10.24 -4.24 4.51
CA LEU A 48 8.96 -4.56 5.15
C LEU A 48 9.07 -4.26 6.64
N GLY A 49 8.14 -3.47 7.16
CA GLY A 49 8.00 -3.25 8.60
C GLY A 49 7.62 -4.53 9.34
N ASP A 50 7.98 -4.57 10.63
CA ASP A 50 7.65 -5.69 11.51
C ASP A 50 6.12 -5.82 11.66
N VAL A 51 5.61 -7.02 11.42
CA VAL A 51 4.22 -7.38 11.65
C VAL A 51 4.14 -8.16 12.96
N LEU A 52 3.36 -7.65 13.91
CA LEU A 52 3.10 -8.31 15.18
C LEU A 52 1.76 -9.04 15.09
N VAL A 53 1.77 -10.34 15.34
CA VAL A 53 0.57 -11.17 15.41
C VAL A 53 0.32 -11.57 16.86
N THR A 54 -0.85 -11.20 17.36
CA THR A 54 -1.36 -11.55 18.70
C THR A 54 -2.51 -12.55 18.57
N PHE A 55 -2.46 -13.61 19.36
CA PHE A 55 -3.60 -14.52 19.59
C PHE A 55 -3.46 -15.17 20.96
N ASP A 56 -4.58 -15.59 21.57
CA ASP A 56 -4.62 -16.01 22.99
C ASP A 56 -3.66 -17.16 23.33
N GLN A 57 -3.42 -18.04 22.35
CA GLN A 57 -2.58 -19.22 22.51
C GLN A 57 -1.07 -18.96 22.31
N VAL A 58 -0.65 -17.73 21.95
CA VAL A 58 0.79 -17.40 21.81
C VAL A 58 1.54 -17.68 23.12
N SER A 59 0.86 -17.49 24.26
CA SER A 59 1.42 -17.75 25.59
C SER A 59 1.81 -19.21 25.85
N GLN A 60 1.34 -20.15 25.05
CA GLN A 60 1.66 -21.58 25.16
C GLN A 60 2.77 -22.02 24.19
N LEU A 61 3.24 -21.11 23.33
CA LEU A 61 4.31 -21.37 22.39
C LEU A 61 5.66 -21.26 23.09
N ASN A 62 6.55 -22.21 22.82
CA ASN A 62 7.97 -22.15 23.19
C ASN A 62 8.82 -21.54 22.06
N SER A 63 8.37 -21.69 20.81
CA SER A 63 9.09 -21.16 19.65
C SER A 63 8.16 -20.94 18.48
N ALA A 64 8.49 -19.98 17.62
CA ALA A 64 7.87 -19.78 16.32
C ALA A 64 8.96 -19.57 15.27
N SER A 65 8.75 -20.11 14.07
CA SER A 65 9.65 -20.01 12.93
C SER A 65 8.84 -19.95 11.64
N MET A 66 9.37 -19.30 10.61
CA MET A 66 8.71 -19.30 9.31
C MET A 66 8.99 -20.64 8.62
N GLY A 67 7.94 -21.36 8.27
CA GLY A 67 8.01 -22.59 7.48
C GLY A 67 8.08 -22.32 5.99
N SER A 68 7.19 -21.45 5.51
CA SER A 68 7.22 -20.93 4.14
C SER A 68 6.71 -19.51 4.12
N SER A 69 7.18 -18.71 3.18
CA SER A 69 6.61 -17.38 2.94
C SER A 69 6.59 -17.05 1.47
N GLU A 70 5.64 -16.21 1.07
CA GLU A 70 5.49 -15.71 -0.28
C GLU A 70 4.95 -14.28 -0.21
N VAL A 71 5.68 -13.33 -0.76
CA VAL A 71 5.27 -11.93 -0.90
C VAL A 71 5.15 -11.61 -2.37
N ARG A 72 4.03 -11.01 -2.78
CA ARG A 72 3.75 -10.64 -4.16
C ARG A 72 3.60 -9.14 -4.29
N VAL A 73 4.23 -8.57 -5.30
CA VAL A 73 4.17 -7.14 -5.63
C VAL A 73 4.07 -6.98 -7.14
N ALA A 74 3.13 -6.16 -7.63
CA ALA A 74 3.06 -5.86 -9.05
C ALA A 74 4.17 -4.86 -9.43
N VAL A 75 4.89 -5.18 -10.50
CA VAL A 75 5.97 -4.38 -11.06
C VAL A 75 5.58 -3.92 -12.45
N SER A 76 6.08 -2.75 -12.86
CA SER A 76 5.80 -2.24 -14.20
C SER A 76 6.38 -3.14 -15.30
N PRO A 77 5.66 -3.28 -16.43
CA PRO A 77 6.03 -4.22 -17.49
C PRO A 77 7.31 -3.83 -18.26
N ASN A 78 7.79 -2.61 -18.10
CA ASN A 78 9.04 -2.09 -18.68
C ASN A 78 10.28 -2.42 -17.84
N LEU A 79 10.15 -3.23 -16.78
CA LEU A 79 11.25 -3.64 -15.93
C LEU A 79 11.46 -5.15 -16.00
N SER A 80 12.71 -5.55 -16.13
CA SER A 80 13.16 -6.94 -16.04
C SER A 80 14.05 -7.12 -14.81
N LEU A 81 13.88 -8.21 -14.06
CA LEU A 81 14.70 -8.49 -12.90
C LEU A 81 16.06 -9.06 -13.35
N VAL A 82 17.15 -8.44 -12.91
CA VAL A 82 18.52 -8.83 -13.25
C VAL A 82 19.19 -9.44 -12.03
N ASN A 83 19.81 -10.61 -12.21
CA ASN A 83 20.49 -11.35 -11.14
C ASN A 83 19.62 -11.50 -9.88
N PRO A 84 18.45 -12.15 -9.99
CA PRO A 84 17.57 -12.36 -8.84
C PRO A 84 18.31 -13.05 -7.68
N PRO A 85 18.19 -12.54 -6.44
CA PRO A 85 18.60 -13.28 -5.25
C PRO A 85 17.83 -14.61 -5.14
N ALA A 86 18.37 -15.55 -4.38
CA ALA A 86 17.71 -16.83 -4.13
C ALA A 86 16.31 -16.60 -3.52
N GLY A 87 15.30 -17.29 -4.06
CA GLY A 87 13.91 -17.16 -3.61
C GLY A 87 13.16 -15.95 -4.19
N VAL A 88 13.76 -15.15 -5.07
CA VAL A 88 13.08 -14.02 -5.73
C VAL A 88 12.88 -14.30 -7.21
N THR A 89 11.66 -14.20 -7.70
CA THR A 89 11.32 -14.37 -9.13
C THR A 89 10.42 -13.24 -9.61
N LEU A 90 10.42 -13.00 -10.93
CA LEU A 90 9.47 -12.10 -11.58
C LEU A 90 8.60 -12.95 -12.51
N GLU A 91 7.33 -13.12 -12.16
CA GLU A 91 6.38 -14.00 -12.84
C GLU A 91 5.16 -13.17 -13.28
N ASN A 92 4.89 -13.10 -14.59
CA ASN A 92 3.73 -12.37 -15.14
C ASN A 92 3.63 -10.89 -14.73
N GLY A 93 4.76 -10.21 -14.51
CA GLY A 93 4.79 -8.82 -14.03
C GLY A 93 4.60 -8.68 -12.51
N GLU A 94 4.55 -9.79 -11.78
CA GLU A 94 4.55 -9.82 -10.32
C GLU A 94 5.91 -10.28 -9.80
N LEU A 95 6.51 -9.48 -8.93
CA LEU A 95 7.65 -9.89 -8.14
C LEU A 95 7.15 -10.82 -7.04
N VAL A 96 7.68 -12.04 -7.02
CA VAL A 96 7.38 -13.08 -6.04
C VAL A 96 8.63 -13.32 -5.19
N ILE A 97 8.55 -13.02 -3.90
CA ILE A 97 9.62 -13.19 -2.92
C ILE A 97 9.23 -14.34 -2.00
N ARG A 98 9.97 -15.45 -2.04
CA ARG A 98 9.68 -16.67 -1.29
C ARG A 98 10.72 -16.94 -0.21
N ASP A 99 10.25 -17.45 0.92
CA ASP A 99 11.09 -17.96 2.02
C ASP A 99 12.11 -16.94 2.58
N GLN A 100 11.76 -15.66 2.48
CA GLN A 100 12.56 -14.55 2.99
C GLN A 100 12.02 -13.95 4.29
N LEU A 101 10.78 -14.25 4.67
CA LEU A 101 10.23 -13.78 5.94
C LEU A 101 10.76 -14.62 7.10
N VAL A 102 11.06 -13.96 8.21
CA VAL A 102 11.48 -14.57 9.46
C VAL A 102 10.38 -14.35 10.47
N ALA A 103 9.91 -15.44 11.09
CA ALA A 103 9.02 -15.36 12.25
C ALA A 103 9.84 -15.68 13.50
N THR A 104 9.68 -14.86 14.53
CA THR A 104 10.29 -15.04 15.85
C THR A 104 9.22 -14.86 16.91
N LEU A 105 9.26 -15.68 17.95
CA LEU A 105 8.44 -15.48 19.13
C LEU A 105 9.05 -14.38 19.98
N ASP A 106 8.29 -13.31 20.21
CA ASP A 106 8.59 -12.30 21.21
C ASP A 106 7.96 -12.76 22.54
N GLU A 107 8.74 -13.50 23.33
CA GLU A 107 8.33 -14.02 24.65
C GLU A 107 7.83 -12.93 25.61
N PRO A 108 8.53 -11.79 25.81
CA PRO A 108 8.05 -10.78 26.75
C PRO A 108 6.74 -10.11 26.29
N ALA A 109 6.55 -9.90 24.98
CA ALA A 109 5.31 -9.33 24.46
C ALA A 109 4.21 -10.38 24.22
N LYS A 110 4.53 -11.67 24.29
CA LYS A 110 3.67 -12.79 23.88
C LYS A 110 3.08 -12.56 22.49
N THR A 111 3.93 -12.17 21.54
CA THR A 111 3.54 -11.93 20.14
C THR A 111 4.44 -12.70 19.19
N VAL A 112 3.92 -13.08 18.02
CA VAL A 112 4.77 -13.56 16.94
C VAL A 112 5.14 -12.36 16.09
N LYS A 113 6.44 -12.05 16.08
CA LYS A 113 7.02 -11.01 15.26
C LYS A 113 7.43 -11.59 13.92
N ILE A 114 6.87 -11.06 12.85
CA ILE A 114 7.23 -11.39 11.47
C ILE A 114 8.01 -10.22 10.91
N SER A 115 9.25 -10.45 10.51
CA SER A 115 10.12 -9.46 9.90
C SER A 115 10.68 -9.97 8.58
N SER A 116 11.15 -9.04 7.75
CA SER A 116 11.90 -9.38 6.54
C SER A 116 13.27 -8.71 6.62
N PRO A 117 14.36 -9.38 6.22
CA PRO A 117 15.59 -8.68 5.90
C PRO A 117 15.31 -7.69 4.75
N VAL A 118 16.08 -6.60 4.74
CA VAL A 118 16.06 -5.62 3.66
C VAL A 118 16.51 -6.30 2.37
N GLN A 119 15.67 -6.23 1.33
CA GLN A 119 15.98 -6.83 0.04
C GLN A 119 16.46 -5.77 -0.93
N ASN A 120 17.61 -6.01 -1.55
CA ASN A 120 18.13 -5.17 -2.64
C ASN A 120 17.95 -5.93 -3.95
N LEU A 121 17.07 -5.42 -4.81
CA LEU A 121 16.73 -6.03 -6.08
C LEU A 121 17.17 -5.12 -7.22
N THR A 122 17.81 -5.69 -8.23
CA THR A 122 18.28 -4.94 -9.38
C THR A 122 17.39 -5.24 -10.57
N PHE A 123 16.82 -4.20 -11.18
CA PHE A 123 16.05 -4.33 -12.41
C PHE A 123 16.71 -3.55 -13.52
N GLN A 124 16.55 -4.03 -14.74
CA GLN A 124 16.93 -3.34 -15.95
C GLN A 124 15.67 -2.93 -16.70
N ALA A 125 15.60 -1.66 -17.07
CA ALA A 125 14.53 -1.16 -17.91
C ALA A 125 14.70 -1.68 -19.33
N THR A 126 13.62 -2.25 -19.86
CA THR A 126 13.57 -2.81 -21.22
C THR A 126 13.06 -1.80 -22.25
N HIS A 127 12.41 -0.73 -21.78
CA HIS A 127 11.89 0.36 -22.58
C HIS A 127 11.83 1.64 -21.73
N ASP A 128 11.85 2.79 -22.41
CA ASP A 128 11.53 4.07 -21.78
C ASP A 128 10.11 4.03 -21.20
N GLY A 129 9.98 4.32 -19.91
CA GLY A 129 8.67 4.32 -19.28
C GLY A 129 8.65 4.66 -17.80
N PRO A 130 7.44 4.86 -17.24
CA PRO A 130 7.26 5.09 -15.82
C PRO A 130 7.67 3.84 -15.03
N VAL A 131 8.22 4.07 -13.85
CA VAL A 131 8.54 3.01 -12.89
C VAL A 131 7.49 3.03 -11.79
N ALA A 132 6.61 2.05 -11.76
CA ALA A 132 5.58 1.89 -10.75
C ALA A 132 5.66 0.51 -10.08
N PHE A 133 5.43 0.52 -8.77
CA PHE A 133 5.24 -0.66 -7.94
C PHE A 133 3.89 -0.51 -7.28
N SER A 134 3.09 -1.54 -7.37
CA SER A 134 1.76 -1.54 -6.77
C SER A 134 1.49 -2.83 -6.02
N THR A 135 0.56 -2.74 -5.09
CA THR A 135 0.04 -3.91 -4.40
C THR A 135 -0.81 -4.78 -5.30
N VAL A 136 -0.80 -6.07 -5.02
CA VAL A 136 -1.75 -7.05 -5.54
C VAL A 136 -2.71 -7.49 -4.42
N THR A 137 -3.87 -8.05 -4.79
CA THR A 137 -4.94 -8.41 -3.85
C THR A 137 -4.45 -9.33 -2.73
N GLN A 138 -3.65 -10.35 -3.06
CA GLN A 138 -2.99 -11.23 -2.08
C GLN A 138 -1.50 -10.88 -2.03
N THR A 139 -1.12 -10.07 -1.05
CA THR A 139 0.23 -9.52 -0.97
C THR A 139 1.18 -10.43 -0.20
N VAL A 140 0.70 -11.12 0.83
CA VAL A 140 1.55 -11.98 1.66
C VAL A 140 0.83 -13.28 1.97
N LYS A 141 1.55 -14.39 1.84
CA LYS A 141 1.14 -15.71 2.28
C LYS A 141 2.28 -16.31 3.09
N GLY A 142 1.97 -17.02 4.17
CA GLY A 142 2.99 -17.66 4.97
C GLY A 142 2.47 -18.82 5.78
N THR A 143 3.37 -19.74 6.10
CA THR A 143 3.14 -20.81 7.06
C THR A 143 4.11 -20.61 8.21
N ILE A 144 3.58 -20.48 9.43
CA ILE A 144 4.37 -20.35 10.65
C ILE A 144 4.37 -21.69 11.35
N ASN A 145 5.57 -22.24 11.56
CA ASN A 145 5.76 -23.44 12.36
C ASN A 145 6.05 -23.02 13.80
N ALA A 146 5.20 -23.45 14.71
CA ALA A 146 5.35 -23.18 16.13
C ALA A 146 5.48 -24.46 16.94
N GLN A 147 6.16 -24.39 18.07
CA GLN A 147 6.21 -25.49 19.03
C GLN A 147 5.56 -25.03 20.33
N ALA A 148 4.73 -25.87 20.91
CA ALA A 148 4.07 -25.65 22.19
C ALA A 148 4.33 -26.82 23.14
N THR A 149 4.27 -26.58 24.44
CA THR A 149 4.31 -27.66 25.44
C THR A 149 2.91 -27.90 25.96
N ALA A 150 2.31 -29.03 25.63
CA ALA A 150 1.05 -29.45 26.24
C ALA A 150 1.33 -30.52 27.30
N VAL A 151 1.25 -30.12 28.56
CA VAL A 151 1.28 -30.92 29.81
C VAL A 151 2.51 -31.82 29.99
N PHE A 152 2.87 -32.70 29.04
CA PHE A 152 4.03 -33.60 29.09
C PHE A 152 4.74 -33.84 27.74
N PHE A 153 4.25 -33.34 26.59
CA PHE A 153 4.89 -33.56 25.28
C PHE A 153 4.97 -32.28 24.43
N PRO A 154 6.06 -32.11 23.64
CA PRO A 154 6.13 -31.04 22.66
C PRO A 154 5.16 -31.32 21.52
N ILE A 155 4.34 -30.31 21.17
CA ILE A 155 3.44 -30.34 20.02
C ILE A 155 3.99 -29.40 18.96
N SER A 156 4.08 -29.89 17.73
CA SER A 156 4.37 -29.04 16.55
C SER A 156 3.06 -28.55 15.94
N LEU A 157 3.01 -27.28 15.62
CA LEU A 157 1.86 -26.58 15.08
C LEU A 157 2.27 -25.90 13.78
N SER A 158 1.35 -25.89 12.84
CA SER A 158 1.51 -25.19 11.57
C SER A 158 0.33 -24.24 11.43
N MET A 159 0.62 -22.96 11.30
CA MET A 159 -0.38 -21.90 11.14
C MET A 159 -0.24 -21.32 9.75
N VAL A 160 -1.34 -21.24 9.00
CA VAL A 160 -1.34 -20.67 7.65
C VAL A 160 -1.94 -19.27 7.73
N ALA A 161 -1.25 -18.28 7.17
CA ALA A 161 -1.70 -16.90 7.11
C ALA A 161 -1.76 -16.43 5.65
N ASP A 162 -2.91 -15.91 5.25
CA ASP A 162 -3.13 -15.26 3.96
C ASP A 162 -3.54 -13.81 4.21
N CYS A 163 -2.69 -12.86 3.79
CA CYS A 163 -2.89 -11.44 3.97
C CYS A 163 -3.24 -10.73 2.66
N PHE A 164 -4.30 -9.94 2.75
CA PHE A 164 -4.90 -9.21 1.64
C PHE A 164 -4.80 -7.70 1.86
N THR A 165 -4.62 -6.96 0.77
CA THR A 165 -4.66 -5.50 0.78
C THR A 165 -5.43 -4.99 -0.44
N THR A 166 -5.68 -3.69 -0.48
CA THR A 166 -6.26 -3.04 -1.65
C THR A 166 -5.26 -3.09 -2.81
N PRO A 167 -5.59 -3.71 -3.96
CA PRO A 167 -4.69 -3.75 -5.10
C PRO A 167 -4.54 -2.35 -5.75
N GLY A 168 -3.42 -2.13 -6.42
CA GLY A 168 -3.16 -0.90 -7.17
C GLY A 168 -2.67 0.28 -6.33
N VAL A 169 -2.42 0.09 -5.03
CA VAL A 169 -1.83 1.14 -4.17
C VAL A 169 -0.36 1.29 -4.54
N SER A 170 0.05 2.50 -4.93
CA SER A 170 1.45 2.79 -5.27
C SER A 170 2.33 2.67 -4.04
N LEU A 171 3.36 1.81 -4.13
CA LEU A 171 4.36 1.58 -3.09
C LEU A 171 5.53 2.56 -3.17
N LYS A 172 5.53 3.41 -4.19
CA LYS A 172 6.56 4.40 -4.39
C LYS A 172 6.44 5.50 -3.35
N LYS A 173 7.59 5.99 -2.87
CA LYS A 173 7.64 7.28 -2.21
C LYS A 173 7.07 8.33 -3.18
N PRO A 174 6.14 9.22 -2.77
CA PRO A 174 5.84 10.39 -3.58
C PRO A 174 7.15 11.18 -3.69
N SER A 175 7.75 11.18 -4.87
CA SER A 175 8.81 12.12 -5.16
C SER A 175 8.15 13.49 -5.12
N GLY A 176 8.65 14.36 -4.26
CA GLY A 176 8.29 15.77 -4.27
C GLY A 176 8.88 16.41 -5.53
N THR A 177 8.32 16.09 -6.69
CA THR A 177 8.58 16.80 -7.93
C THR A 177 7.32 17.60 -8.22
N THR A 178 7.34 18.85 -7.73
CA THR A 178 6.48 19.92 -8.24
C THR A 178 6.45 19.82 -9.76
N PRO A 179 5.28 19.73 -10.41
CA PRO A 179 5.23 19.74 -11.86
C PRO A 179 5.97 20.99 -12.38
N PRO A 180 6.73 20.91 -13.49
CA PRO A 180 7.39 22.08 -14.05
C PRO A 180 6.34 23.18 -14.22
N PRO A 181 6.66 24.46 -13.90
CA PRO A 181 5.69 25.54 -14.02
C PRO A 181 5.18 25.54 -15.46
N SER A 182 3.88 25.31 -15.61
CA SER A 182 3.21 25.43 -16.91
C SER A 182 3.51 26.83 -17.46
N PRO A 183 4.04 26.97 -18.69
CA PRO A 183 4.30 28.28 -19.29
C PRO A 183 3.02 29.06 -19.63
N TRP A 184 1.84 28.55 -19.24
CA TRP A 184 0.53 29.13 -19.50
C TRP A 184 -0.25 29.34 -18.19
N ALA A 185 0.34 30.04 -17.23
CA ALA A 185 -0.42 30.63 -16.13
C ALA A 185 -0.58 32.13 -16.40
N CYS A 186 -1.76 32.52 -16.90
CA CYS A 186 -2.18 33.93 -16.95
C CYS A 186 -2.05 34.56 -15.55
N PRO A 187 -1.55 35.81 -15.42
CA PRO A 187 -1.48 36.46 -14.12
C PRO A 187 -2.89 36.74 -13.59
N ALA A 188 -3.25 36.07 -12.50
CA ALA A 188 -4.44 36.39 -11.72
C ALA A 188 -4.23 37.74 -11.01
N LEU A 189 -5.06 38.73 -11.36
CA LEU A 189 -5.17 40.01 -10.67
C LEU A 189 -5.45 39.80 -9.18
N ALA A 190 -4.60 40.40 -8.34
CA ALA A 190 -4.75 40.38 -6.88
C ALA A 190 -6.07 41.05 -6.44
N PRO A 191 -6.76 40.53 -5.40
CA PRO A 191 -8.00 41.11 -4.92
C PRO A 191 -7.72 42.38 -4.12
N THR A 192 -7.99 43.55 -4.71
CA THR A 192 -8.09 44.83 -3.99
C THR A 192 -9.31 44.81 -3.08
N THR A 193 -9.06 44.88 -1.77
CA THR A 193 -10.01 45.23 -0.72
C THR A 193 -10.73 46.54 -1.06
N ARG A 194 -12.07 46.50 -1.16
CA ARG A 194 -12.92 47.71 -1.30
C ARG A 194 -13.82 47.86 -0.07
N PRO A 195 -13.99 49.07 0.50
CA PRO A 195 -14.73 49.26 1.74
C PRO A 195 -16.25 49.14 1.56
N ARG A 196 -16.88 48.67 2.63
CA ARG A 196 -18.33 48.55 2.87
C ARG A 196 -19.02 49.91 2.71
N ILE A 197 -19.92 50.04 1.73
CA ILE A 197 -20.86 51.18 1.65
C ILE A 197 -22.30 50.68 1.81
N ARG A 198 -22.98 51.38 2.72
CA ARG A 198 -24.33 51.23 3.25
C ARG A 198 -25.39 51.32 2.14
N ALA A 199 -26.35 50.42 2.15
CA ALA A 199 -27.54 50.50 1.30
C ALA A 199 -28.46 51.63 1.77
N THR A 200 -28.82 52.53 0.86
CA THR A 200 -29.93 53.47 1.03
C THR A 200 -30.77 53.41 -0.24
N THR A 201 -31.96 52.85 -0.13
CA THR A 201 -33.03 52.85 -1.13
C THR A 201 -33.54 54.27 -1.37
N PRO A 202 -33.99 54.60 -2.60
CA PRO A 202 -35.26 55.30 -2.71
C PRO A 202 -36.24 54.69 -3.73
N ALA A 203 -37.49 55.12 -3.56
CA ALA A 203 -38.78 54.58 -3.98
C ALA A 203 -39.20 54.86 -5.46
N PRO A 204 -40.35 54.35 -5.93
CA PRO A 204 -40.71 54.16 -7.35
C PRO A 204 -41.68 55.22 -7.93
N SER A 205 -41.78 55.30 -9.27
CA SER A 205 -42.82 56.00 -10.07
C SER A 205 -42.49 55.81 -11.59
N ARG A 206 -43.35 55.66 -12.60
CA ARG A 206 -44.81 55.80 -12.78
C ARG A 206 -45.25 55.24 -14.17
N VAL A 207 -46.32 54.45 -14.17
CA VAL A 207 -47.48 54.22 -15.09
C VAL A 207 -47.62 54.95 -16.46
N LEU A 208 -48.09 54.20 -17.49
CA LEU A 208 -49.16 54.56 -18.48
C LEU A 208 -49.64 53.25 -19.20
N ASN A 209 -50.81 52.63 -18.96
CA ASN A 209 -52.18 52.82 -19.53
C ASN A 209 -52.19 53.16 -21.06
N THR A 210 -52.96 52.57 -22.00
CA THR A 210 -54.31 51.90 -22.00
C THR A 210 -54.61 51.25 -23.39
N ALA A 211 -55.46 50.20 -23.42
CA ALA A 211 -56.50 49.84 -24.45
C ALA A 211 -56.06 49.47 -25.91
N LEU A 212 -56.78 48.73 -26.78
CA LEU A 212 -58.14 48.16 -26.87
C LEU A 212 -58.19 47.15 -28.07
N ALA A 213 -59.06 46.12 -27.99
CA ALA A 213 -59.81 45.37 -29.05
C ALA A 213 -59.14 44.97 -30.40
N THR A 214 -59.37 43.78 -30.97
CA THR A 214 -60.62 43.42 -31.68
C THR A 214 -60.65 41.92 -32.04
N ARG A 215 -61.87 41.35 -32.10
CA ARG A 215 -62.27 40.00 -32.54
C ARG A 215 -62.11 39.77 -34.07
N LEU A 216 -62.34 38.51 -34.47
CA LEU A 216 -62.57 37.92 -35.81
C LEU A 216 -61.27 37.36 -36.41
N SER A 217 -61.13 36.04 -36.63
CA SER A 217 -62.07 35.13 -37.31
C SER A 217 -61.97 33.71 -36.79
#